data_AF-A0A537YZI3-F1
#
_entry.id   AF-A0A537YZI3-F1
#
_cell.length_a   1.000
_cell.length_b   1.000
_cell.length_c   1.000
_cell.angle_alpha   90.00
_cell.angle_beta   90.00
_cell.angle_gamma   90.00
#
_symmetry.space_group_name_H-M   'P 1'
#
loop_
_entity.id
_entity.type
_entity.pdbx_description
1 polymer ?
#
loop_
_entity_poly.entity_id
_entity_poly.type
_entity_poly.pdbx_seq_one_letter_code
_entity_poly.pdbx_strand_id
1 'polypeptide(L)' 'MGTSLDDLLDLLELERLEVNLFRGVSPKEESQQRVFGGLVAAQALV' A
#
# COMPACT_ATOMS: atom_id res chain seq x y z
N MET A 1 7.20 14.05 11.35
CA MET A 1 6.34 14.09 12.57
C MET A 1 4.99 13.61 12.10
N GLY A 2 4.51 12.49 12.67
CA GLY A 2 3.44 11.65 12.10
C GLY A 2 3.93 10.35 11.45
N THR A 3 5.18 9.93 11.72
CA THR A 3 5.95 9.01 10.85
C THR A 3 5.19 7.77 10.41
N SER A 4 4.58 7.00 11.31
CA SER A 4 3.91 5.76 10.92
C SER A 4 2.57 5.94 10.20
N LEU A 5 1.85 7.03 10.46
CA LEU A 5 0.57 7.30 9.81
C LEU A 5 0.80 7.91 8.44
N ASP A 6 1.75 8.84 8.33
CA ASP A 6 2.15 9.43 7.06
C ASP A 6 2.68 8.32 6.12
N ASP A 7 3.56 7.44 6.61
CA ASP A 7 4.06 6.29 5.85
C ASP A 7 2.91 5.37 5.38
N LEU A 8 1.88 5.18 6.20
CA LEU A 8 0.70 4.38 5.81
C LEU A 8 -0.12 5.10 4.73
N LEU A 9 -0.32 6.41 4.86
CA LEU A 9 -1.05 7.20 3.87
C LEU A 9 -0.34 7.17 2.51
N ASP A 10 0.99 7.28 2.49
CA ASP A 10 1.79 7.16 1.28
C ASP A 10 1.63 5.79 0.61
N LEU A 11 1.50 4.71 1.38
CA LEU A 11 1.23 3.37 0.83
C LEU A 11 -0.18 3.22 0.24
N LEU A 12 -1.15 4.02 0.70
CA LEU A 12 -2.51 3.99 0.18
C LEU A 12 -2.67 4.79 -1.13
N GLU A 13 -1.69 5.59 -1.52
CA GLU A 13 -1.66 6.25 -2.82
C GLU A 13 -1.29 5.26 -3.92
N LEU A 14 -2.28 4.83 -4.71
CA LEU A 14 -2.10 3.88 -5.79
C LEU A 14 -1.71 4.56 -7.11
N GLU A 15 -0.72 3.99 -7.79
CA GLU A 15 -0.40 4.39 -9.16
C GLU A 15 -1.51 3.87 -10.09
N ARG A 16 -2.24 4.78 -10.74
CA ARG A 16 -3.21 4.41 -11.78
C ARG A 16 -2.49 4.07 -13.07
N LEU A 17 -2.67 2.84 -13.55
CA LEU A 17 -2.12 2.39 -14.82
C LEU A 17 -3.14 2.55 -15.96
N GLU A 18 -4.41 2.18 -15.72
CA GLU A 18 -5.49 2.25 -16.71
C GLU A 18 -6.88 2.49 -16.07
N VAL A 19 -7.95 2.42 -16.87
CA VAL A 19 -9.33 2.33 -16.36
C VAL A 19 -9.49 1.03 -15.56
N ASN A 20 -9.82 1.17 -14.27
CA ASN A 20 -9.99 0.07 -13.30
C ASN A 20 -8.72 -0.77 -13.06
N LEU A 21 -7.52 -0.24 -13.33
CA LEU A 21 -6.24 -0.92 -13.07
C LEU A 21 -5.30 -0.01 -12.29
N PHE A 22 -4.90 -0.46 -11.11
CA PHE A 22 -4.07 0.29 -10.17
C PHE A 22 -2.94 -0.60 -9.63
N ARG A 23 -1.80 0.01 -9.32
CA ARG A 23 -0.64 -0.66 -8.72
C ARG A 23 -0.43 -0.13 -7.30
N GLY A 24 -0.54 -1.03 -6.33
CA GLY A 24 -0.14 -0.79 -4.96
C GLY A 24 1.31 -1.19 -4.71
N VAL A 25 1.92 -0.54 -3.72
CA VAL A 25 3.23 -0.91 -3.20
C VAL A 25 3.07 -1.51 -1.81
N SER A 26 3.96 -2.42 -1.46
CA SER A 26 4.08 -2.96 -0.11
C SER A 26 5.49 -2.69 0.40
N PRO A 27 5.68 -2.39 1.69
CA PRO A 27 6.99 -2.23 2.27
C PRO A 27 7.85 -3.48 2.02
N LYS A 28 9.09 -3.26 1.56
CA LYS A 28 10.08 -4.33 1.45
C LYS A 28 10.66 -4.60 2.83
N GLU A 29 9.93 -5.28 3.70
CA GLU A 29 10.59 -5.85 4.87
C GLU A 29 11.50 -6.99 4.42
N GLU A 30 12.82 -6.78 4.51
CA GLU A 30 13.85 -7.76 4.09
C GLU A 30 13.69 -9.15 4.74
N SER A 31 12.95 -9.25 5.85
CA SER A 31 12.79 -10.48 6.64
C SER A 31 11.49 -11.26 6.38
N GLN A 32 10.48 -10.66 5.74
CA GLN A 32 9.17 -11.32 5.53
C GLN A 32 8.66 -11.10 4.11
N GLN A 33 8.67 -12.17 3.32
CA GLN A 33 8.15 -12.19 1.94
C GLN A 33 6.60 -12.15 1.85
N ARG A 34 5.89 -11.81 2.93
CA ARG A 34 4.43 -11.84 2.98
C ARG A 34 3.87 -10.43 3.02
N VAL A 35 2.80 -10.23 2.26
CA VAL A 35 2.03 -8.97 2.27
C VAL A 35 1.04 -8.99 3.43
N PHE A 36 0.94 -7.88 4.16
CA PHE A 36 -0.04 -7.72 5.24
C PHE A 36 -1.46 -7.58 4.66
N GLY A 37 -2.37 -8.49 5.02
CA GLY A 37 -3.72 -8.54 4.45
C GLY A 37 -4.56 -7.28 4.70
N GLY A 38 -4.36 -6.60 5.83
CA GLY A 38 -5.05 -5.34 6.11
C GLY A 38 -4.66 -4.21 5.14
N LEU A 39 -3.41 -4.20 4.67
CA LEU A 39 -2.95 -3.23 3.65
C LEU A 39 -3.58 -3.53 2.29
N VAL A 40 -3.65 -4.81 1.89
CA VAL A 40 -4.29 -5.23 0.63
C VAL A 40 -5.77 -4.85 0.61
N ALA A 41 -6.47 -5.10 1.72
CA ALA A 41 -7.86 -4.70 1.85
C ALA A 41 -8.00 -3.17 1.75
N ALA A 42 -7.21 -2.41 2.51
CA ALA A 42 -7.30 -0.94 2.49
C ALA A 42 -7.05 -0.36 1.09
N GLN A 43 -6.01 -0.80 0.39
CA GLN A 43 -5.71 -0.39 -0.99
C GLN A 43 -6.84 -0.74 -1.96
N ALA A 44 -7.55 -1.86 -1.76
CA ALA A 44 -8.67 -2.24 -2.63
C ALA A 44 -9.95 -1.42 -2.42
N LEU A 45 -10.05 -0.68 -1.31
CA LEU A 45 -11.25 0.13 -0.98
C LEU A 45 -11.17 1.59 -1.43
N VAL A 46 -9.98 2.10 -1.77
CA VAL A 46 -9.74 3.53 -2.04
C VAL A 46 -9.47 3.84 -3.50
#